data_AF-A0A953JSP9-F1
#
_entry.id   AF-A0A953JSP9-F1
#
_cell.length_a   1.000
_cell.length_b   1.000
_cell.length_c   1.000
_cell.angle_alpha   90.00
_cell.angle_beta   90.00
_cell.angle_gamma   90.00
#
_symmetry.space_group_name_H-M   'P 1'
#
loop_
_entity.id
_entity.type
_entity.pdbx_description
1 polymer ?
#
loop_
_entity_poly.entity_id
_entity_poly.type
_entity_poly.pdbx_seq_one_letter_code
_entity_poly.pdbx_strand_id
1 'polypeptide(L)'
;MNDPQIHLDRGALPWKPASGSVLLQTYDRYDMPLMGIISQSGEEYFFRCIGGEVEAFSLWKYAHATGQPRELLDALDGETFVQTASNILTGEGTVAISMRGFGIVAWLFNDDPRQVMTSAQSEAL
;
A
#
# COMPACT_ATOMS: atom_id res chain seq x y z
N MET A 1 11.67 -19.19 -5.71
CA MET A 1 10.41 -18.90 -4.99
C MET A 1 9.99 -17.52 -5.44
N ASN A 2 8.77 -17.35 -5.92
CA ASN A 2 8.26 -16.02 -6.23
C ASN A 2 7.94 -15.33 -4.90
N ASP A 3 8.37 -14.09 -4.72
CA ASP A 3 8.00 -13.32 -3.53
C ASP A 3 6.48 -13.15 -3.49
N PRO A 4 5.86 -13.26 -2.29
CA PRO A 4 4.41 -13.17 -2.16
C PRO A 4 3.93 -11.76 -2.54
N GLN A 5 3.11 -11.68 -3.59
CA GLN A 5 2.59 -10.43 -4.11
C GLN A 5 1.16 -10.17 -3.60
N ILE A 6 0.89 -8.93 -3.17
CA ILE A 6 -0.47 -8.53 -2.80
C ILE A 6 -1.40 -8.51 -4.02
N HIS A 7 -2.61 -9.03 -3.84
CA HIS A 7 -3.70 -8.92 -4.80
C HIS A 7 -4.52 -7.65 -4.55
N LEU A 8 -4.83 -6.93 -5.63
CA LEU A 8 -5.63 -5.71 -5.62
C LEU A 8 -6.86 -5.87 -6.55
N ASP A 9 -8.03 -5.51 -6.06
CA ASP A 9 -9.30 -5.47 -6.78
C ASP A 9 -9.56 -4.04 -7.29
N ARG A 10 -10.01 -3.90 -8.54
CA ARG A 10 -10.45 -2.60 -9.06
C ARG A 10 -11.69 -2.13 -8.27
N GLY A 11 -11.67 -0.87 -7.86
CA GLY A 11 -12.71 -0.24 -7.04
C GLY A 11 -12.58 -0.51 -5.54
N ALA A 12 -11.60 -1.32 -5.11
CA ALA A 12 -11.39 -1.57 -3.69
C ALA A 12 -10.71 -0.39 -3.00
N LEU A 13 -10.88 -0.28 -1.68
CA LEU A 13 -10.21 0.75 -0.88
C LEU A 13 -8.73 0.38 -0.71
N PRO A 14 -7.80 1.33 -0.69
CA PRO A 14 -6.37 1.01 -0.51
C PRO A 14 -6.04 0.26 0.79
N TRP A 15 -6.73 0.57 1.90
CA TRP A 15 -6.58 -0.15 3.17
C TRP A 15 -7.43 -1.43 3.29
N LYS A 16 -8.17 -1.77 2.23
CA LYS A 16 -8.91 -3.03 2.07
C LYS A 16 -8.88 -3.44 0.59
N PRO A 17 -7.69 -3.77 0.07
CA PRO A 17 -7.45 -3.80 -1.38
C PRO A 17 -8.09 -4.97 -2.12
N ALA A 18 -8.58 -5.98 -1.42
CA ALA A 18 -9.31 -7.09 -2.03
C ALA A 18 -10.37 -7.67 -1.09
N SER A 19 -11.30 -8.44 -1.62
CA SER A 19 -12.39 -9.05 -0.83
C SER A 19 -11.91 -9.92 0.34
N GLY A 20 -10.75 -10.58 0.20
CA GLY A 20 -10.12 -11.39 1.25
C GLY A 20 -9.11 -10.66 2.12
N SER A 21 -8.95 -9.35 1.95
CA SER A 21 -8.01 -8.54 2.74
C SER A 21 -8.60 -8.09 4.07
N VAL A 22 -7.77 -8.12 5.12
CA VAL A 22 -8.14 -7.66 6.46
C VAL A 22 -7.14 -6.60 6.91
N LEU A 23 -7.65 -5.41 7.25
CA LEU A 23 -6.83 -4.37 7.89
C LEU A 23 -6.53 -4.79 9.33
N LEU A 24 -5.28 -5.14 9.62
CA LEU A 24 -4.84 -5.60 10.94
C LEU A 24 -4.46 -4.45 11.87
N GLN A 25 -3.82 -3.41 11.32
CA GLN A 25 -3.31 -2.30 12.12
C GLN A 25 -3.30 -0.99 11.31
N THR A 26 -3.50 0.13 11.99
CA THR A 26 -3.38 1.48 11.43
C THR A 26 -2.36 2.28 12.23
N TYR A 27 -1.31 2.77 11.58
CA TYR A 27 -0.27 3.59 12.21
C TYR A 27 -0.44 5.08 11.94
N ASP A 28 -1.02 5.42 10.78
CA ASP A 28 -1.29 6.80 10.41
C ASP A 28 -2.69 6.91 9.82
N ARG A 29 -3.38 8.00 10.16
CA ARG A 29 -4.77 8.25 9.79
C ARG A 29 -5.02 9.75 9.68
N TYR A 30 -5.72 10.11 8.61
CA TYR A 30 -6.39 11.39 8.46
C TYR A 30 -7.91 11.19 8.55
N ASP A 31 -8.63 11.25 7.43
CA ASP A 31 -10.03 10.82 7.28
C ASP A 31 -10.14 9.31 6.95
N MET A 32 -9.04 8.73 6.47
CA MET A 32 -8.87 7.33 6.14
C MET A 32 -7.51 6.80 6.63
N PRO A 33 -7.32 5.48 6.77
CA PRO A 33 -6.02 4.89 7.03
C PRO A 33 -5.01 5.26 5.94
N LEU A 34 -3.93 5.92 6.32
CA LEU A 34 -2.85 6.31 5.41
C LEU A 34 -1.67 5.34 5.49
N MET A 35 -1.55 4.59 6.59
CA MET A 35 -0.46 3.64 6.80
C MET A 35 -0.89 2.53 7.74
N GLY A 36 -0.44 1.30 7.48
CA GLY A 36 -0.81 0.18 8.33
C GLY A 36 -0.37 -1.17 7.79
N ILE A 37 -0.95 -2.22 8.38
CA ILE A 37 -0.73 -3.62 7.99
C ILE A 37 -2.05 -4.22 7.49
N ILE A 38 -1.98 -4.91 6.36
CA ILE A 38 -3.06 -5.71 5.80
C ILE A 38 -2.63 -7.18 5.80
N SER A 39 -3.52 -8.07 6.20
CA SER A 39 -3.36 -9.50 5.95
C SER A 39 -4.12 -9.93 4.70
N GLN A 40 -3.49 -10.76 3.88
CA GLN A 40 -4.11 -11.40 2.73
C GLN A 40 -3.50 -12.78 2.51
N SER A 41 -4.35 -13.82 2.41
CA SER A 41 -3.91 -15.20 2.19
C SER A 41 -2.90 -15.73 3.22
N GLY A 42 -2.93 -15.21 4.45
CA GLY A 42 -2.01 -15.57 5.53
C GLY A 42 -0.72 -14.76 5.57
N GLU A 43 -0.48 -13.91 4.56
CA GLU A 43 0.69 -13.03 4.50
C GLU A 43 0.34 -11.63 4.99
N GLU A 44 1.35 -10.89 5.48
CA GLU A 44 1.21 -9.51 5.94
C GLU A 44 1.90 -8.53 4.97
N TYR A 45 1.18 -7.45 4.65
CA TYR A 45 1.64 -6.40 3.78
C TYR A 45 1.57 -5.06 4.49
N PHE A 46 2.70 -4.35 4.47
CA PHE A 46 2.74 -2.96 4.88
C PHE A 46 2.21 -2.09 3.74
N PHE A 47 1.24 -1.23 4.04
CA PHE A 47 0.74 -0.24 3.08
C PHE A 47 1.00 1.17 3.54
N ARG A 48 1.20 2.08 2.58
CA ARG A 48 1.30 3.52 2.83
C ARG A 48 0.79 4.33 1.64
N CYS A 49 0.04 5.39 1.93
CA CYS A 49 -0.20 6.48 0.99
C CYS A 49 1.09 7.28 0.84
N ILE A 50 1.67 7.25 -0.35
CA ILE A 50 2.96 7.88 -0.66
C ILE A 50 2.79 9.21 -1.42
N GLY A 51 1.56 9.61 -1.71
CA GLY A 51 1.24 10.94 -2.22
C GLY A 51 -0.22 11.10 -2.63
N GLY A 52 -0.69 12.35 -2.65
CA GLY A 52 -2.02 12.72 -3.11
C GLY A 52 -3.15 12.39 -2.14
N GLU A 53 -2.89 12.24 -0.83
CA GLU A 53 -3.90 11.82 0.15
C GLU A 53 -5.17 12.69 0.18
N VAL A 54 -5.08 13.97 -0.19
CA VAL A 54 -6.21 14.92 -0.25
C VAL A 54 -6.66 15.24 -1.68
N GLU A 55 -6.01 14.67 -2.69
CA GLU A 55 -6.27 14.94 -4.09
C GLU A 55 -7.34 14.00 -4.69
N ALA A 56 -7.69 14.22 -5.96
CA ALA A 56 -8.60 13.34 -6.68
C ALA A 56 -7.99 11.93 -6.88
N PHE A 57 -6.67 11.85 -6.98
CA PHE A 57 -5.91 10.62 -7.10
C PHE A 57 -4.85 10.54 -6.00
N SER A 58 -4.64 9.32 -5.48
CA SER A 58 -3.59 9.03 -4.51
C SER A 58 -2.76 7.82 -4.93
N LEU A 59 -1.49 7.83 -4.54
CA LEU A 59 -0.53 6.76 -4.78
C LEU A 59 -0.32 5.95 -3.51
N TRP A 60 -0.34 4.64 -3.66
CA TRP A 60 -0.25 3.69 -2.56
C TRP A 60 0.84 2.68 -2.85
N LYS A 61 1.72 2.44 -1.88
CA LYS A 61 2.71 1.37 -1.95
C LYS A 61 2.36 0.27 -0.97
N TYR A 62 2.47 -0.96 -1.44
CA TYR A 62 2.32 -2.20 -0.67
C TYR A 62 3.62 -2.97 -0.77
N ALA A 63 4.22 -3.29 0.37
CA ALA A 63 5.41 -4.11 0.46
C ALA A 63 5.13 -5.29 1.39
N HIS A 64 5.74 -6.43 1.10
CA HIS A 64 5.63 -7.58 1.99
C HIS A 64 6.33 -7.26 3.32
N ALA A 65 5.70 -7.56 4.45
CA ALA A 65 6.23 -7.26 5.78
C ALA A 65 7.27 -8.29 6.27
N THR A 66 7.95 -8.99 5.35
CA THR A 66 8.92 -10.04 5.68
C THR A 66 10.04 -9.53 6.60
N GLY A 67 10.24 -10.24 7.71
CA GLY A 67 11.36 -10.01 8.63
C GLY A 67 11.20 -8.83 9.59
N GLN A 68 10.07 -8.13 9.59
CA GLN A 68 9.75 -7.09 10.56
C GLN A 68 8.44 -7.47 11.26
N PRO A 69 8.50 -8.14 12.43
CA PRO A 69 7.30 -8.53 13.15
C PRO A 69 6.45 -7.29 13.42
N ARG A 70 5.13 -7.41 13.26
CA ARG A 70 4.19 -6.35 13.61
C ARG A 70 4.43 -5.85 15.04
N GLU A 71 4.76 -6.76 15.96
CA GLU A 71 5.08 -6.43 17.35
C GLU A 71 6.28 -5.49 17.49
N LEU A 72 7.26 -5.58 16.57
CA LEU A 72 8.39 -4.65 16.55
C LEU A 72 7.91 -3.27 16.11
N LEU A 73 7.15 -3.17 15.03
CA LEU A 73 6.61 -1.89 14.54
C LEU A 73 5.70 -1.22 15.58
N ASP A 74 4.85 -1.99 16.25
CA ASP A 74 3.96 -1.51 17.32
C ASP A 74 4.71 -0.95 18.54
N ALA A 75 5.95 -1.39 18.76
CA ALA A 75 6.79 -0.94 19.88
C ALA A 75 7.67 0.27 19.53
N LEU A 76 7.74 0.67 18.26
CA LEU A 76 8.54 1.80 17.81
C LEU A 76 7.74 3.10 17.84
N ASP A 77 8.42 4.21 18.14
CA ASP A 77 7.86 5.55 18.06
C ASP A 77 8.82 6.51 17.32
N GLY A 78 8.30 7.71 17.06
CA GLY A 78 9.05 8.83 16.51
C GLY A 78 9.88 8.50 15.27
N GLU A 79 11.15 8.89 15.30
CA GLU A 79 12.08 8.75 14.18
C GLU A 79 12.39 7.28 13.83
N THR A 80 12.43 6.40 14.82
CA THR A 80 12.76 4.99 14.61
C THR A 80 11.64 4.25 13.88
N PHE A 81 10.39 4.59 14.21
CA PHE A 81 9.23 4.12 13.44
C PHE A 81 9.30 4.60 11.98
N VAL A 82 9.52 5.90 11.77
CA VAL A 82 9.58 6.50 10.41
C VAL A 82 10.67 5.84 9.56
N GLN A 83 11.85 5.62 10.13
CA GLN A 83 12.96 4.97 9.41
C GLN A 83 12.63 3.52 9.06
N THR A 84 12.06 2.77 10.00
CA THR A 84 11.72 1.35 9.80
C THR A 84 10.62 1.19 8.75
N ALA A 85 9.55 1.98 8.85
CA ALA A 85 8.48 2.02 7.85
C ALA A 85 8.99 2.41 6.46
N SER A 86 9.92 3.38 6.39
CA SER A 86 10.54 3.78 5.13
C SER A 86 11.37 2.65 4.53
N ASN A 87 12.16 1.93 5.33
CA ASN A 87 12.97 0.80 4.88
C ASN A 87 12.12 -0.33 4.29
N ILE A 88 10.99 -0.69 4.93
CA ILE A 88 10.05 -1.69 4.40
C ILE A 88 9.58 -1.28 3.00
N LEU A 89 9.29 0.00 2.80
CA LEU A 89 8.81 0.55 1.54
C LEU A 89 9.91 0.80 0.49
N THR A 90 11.20 0.70 0.83
CA THR A 90 12.27 0.80 -0.18
C THR A 90 12.40 -0.46 -1.04
N GLY A 91 11.95 -1.60 -0.53
CA GLY A 91 12.01 -2.89 -1.24
C GLY A 91 11.04 -3.02 -2.41
N GLU A 92 11.02 -4.23 -2.98
CA GLU A 92 10.03 -4.65 -3.97
C GLU A 92 8.62 -4.56 -3.40
N GLY A 93 7.67 -4.25 -4.28
CA GLY A 93 6.29 -4.06 -3.87
C GLY A 93 5.39 -3.68 -5.02
N THR A 94 4.10 -3.56 -4.70
CA THR A 94 3.08 -3.08 -5.63
C THR A 94 2.83 -1.60 -5.39
N VAL A 95 2.79 -0.81 -6.47
CA VAL A 95 2.32 0.58 -6.44
C VAL A 95 0.97 0.63 -7.11
N ALA A 96 0.00 1.25 -6.45
CA ALA A 96 -1.35 1.44 -6.96
C ALA A 96 -1.73 2.92 -7.02
N ILE A 97 -2.59 3.24 -7.98
CA ILE A 97 -3.31 4.50 -8.06
C ILE A 97 -4.74 4.24 -7.59
N SER A 98 -5.24 5.11 -6.72
CA SER A 98 -6.66 5.12 -6.34
C SER A 98 -7.30 6.46 -6.65
N MET A 99 -8.58 6.45 -7.00
CA MET A 99 -9.38 7.63 -7.27
C MET A 99 -10.41 7.82 -6.16
N ARG A 100 -10.54 9.05 -5.66
CA ARG A 100 -11.45 9.38 -4.56
C ARG A 100 -12.89 9.03 -4.93
N GLY A 101 -13.57 8.30 -4.06
CA GLY A 101 -14.96 7.84 -4.27
C GLY A 101 -15.10 6.61 -5.18
N PHE A 102 -14.01 6.14 -5.80
CA PHE A 102 -14.02 4.92 -6.62
C PHE A 102 -13.13 3.82 -6.05
N GLY A 103 -11.98 4.14 -5.46
CA GLY A 103 -10.99 3.17 -4.98
C GLY A 103 -9.86 2.93 -5.98
N ILE A 104 -9.19 1.79 -5.90
CA ILE A 104 -8.04 1.42 -6.72
C ILE A 104 -8.46 1.32 -8.19
N VAL A 105 -7.69 1.96 -9.09
CA VAL A 105 -7.98 1.99 -10.53
C VAL A 105 -6.88 1.36 -11.39
N ALA A 106 -5.63 1.36 -10.93
CA ALA A 106 -4.49 0.77 -11.63
C ALA A 106 -3.39 0.41 -10.64
N TRP A 107 -2.53 -0.55 -11.00
CA TRP A 107 -1.35 -0.90 -10.21
C TRP A 107 -0.29 -1.59 -11.05
N LEU A 108 0.94 -1.61 -10.55
CA LEU A 108 2.01 -2.44 -11.05
C LEU A 108 2.88 -2.96 -9.90
N PHE A 109 3.49 -4.12 -10.12
CA PHE A 109 4.61 -4.60 -9.33
C PHE A 109 5.89 -3.98 -9.89
N ASN A 110 6.84 -3.61 -9.01
CA ASN A 110 8.12 -2.97 -9.33
C ASN A 110 8.68 -3.38 -10.72
N ASP A 111 9.14 -2.46 -11.57
CA ASP A 111 9.90 -1.24 -11.26
C ASP A 111 9.29 0.06 -11.82
N ASP A 112 9.36 1.10 -10.98
CA ASP A 112 9.13 2.53 -11.28
C ASP A 112 7.66 3.05 -11.26
N PRO A 113 7.28 3.84 -10.24
CA PRO A 113 5.95 4.45 -10.13
C PRO A 113 5.56 5.35 -11.32
N ARG A 114 6.54 5.86 -12.10
CA ARG A 114 6.27 6.65 -13.32
C ARG A 114 5.61 5.82 -14.43
N GLN A 115 5.84 4.51 -14.44
CA GLN A 115 5.20 3.61 -15.41
C GLN A 115 3.71 3.40 -15.08
N VAL A 116 3.30 3.48 -13.81
CA VAL A 116 1.89 3.31 -13.40
C VAL A 116 1.02 4.41 -13.99
N MET A 117 1.50 5.66 -13.90
CA MET A 117 0.75 6.83 -14.34
C MET A 117 0.52 6.82 -15.86
N THR A 118 1.48 6.30 -16.63
CA THR A 118 1.39 6.22 -18.09
C THR A 118 0.35 5.18 -18.52
N SER A 119 0.31 4.02 -17.85
CA SER A 119 -0.70 2.97 -18.11
C SER A 119 -2.12 3.43 -17.75
N ALA A 120 -2.29 4.10 -16.61
CA ALA A 120 -3.59 4.59 -16.17
C ALA A 120 -4.19 5.67 -17.10
N GLN A 121 -3.35 6.51 -17.71
CA GLN A 121 -3.80 7.51 -18.70
C GLN A 121 -4.22 6.85 -20.04
N SER A 122 -3.61 5.73 -20.40
CA SER A 122 -3.88 5.04 -21.66
C SER A 122 -5.17 4.23 -21.65
N GLU A 123 -5.62 3.74 -20.48
CA GLU A 123 -6.90 3.02 -20.32
C GLU A 123 -8.12 3.95 -20.16
N ALA A 124 -7.89 5.25 -19.96
CA ALA A 124 -8.95 6.25 -19.77
C ALA A 124 -9.37 6.98 -21.08
N LEU A 125 -8.78 6.59 -22.22
CA LEU A 125 -9.05 7.09 -23.58
C LEU A 125 -9.73 6.02 -24.42
#